data_AF-A0A9D7ITU1-F1
#
_entry.id   AF-A0A9D7ITU1-F1
#
_cell.length_a   1.000
_cell.length_b   1.000
_cell.length_c   1.000
_cell.angle_alpha   90.00
_cell.angle_beta   90.00
_cell.angle_gamma   90.00
#
_symmetry.space_group_name_H-M   'P 1'
#
loop_
_entity.id
_entity.type
_entity.pdbx_description
1 polymer ?
#
loop_
_entity_poly.entity_id
_entity_poly.type
_entity_poly.pdbx_seq_one_letter_code
_entity_poly.pdbx_strand_id
1 'polypeptide(L)'
;MEKKSRGLRRIIKEVDRSALESYNSHNMKRHPLTLSFKLKTKAILVHDQLVEQIREDYTSGKDGWEEFHKKFPQSKYLLTLSRVGFNQAMDQALVSVITQARITEGGTTLYLLRKISGVWKVRVSAIVDMS
;
A
#
# COMPACT_ATOMS: atom_id res chain seq x y z
N MET A 1 -15.83 -13.07 4.61
CA MET A 1 -15.30 -12.60 5.91
C MET A 1 -14.18 -13.48 6.48
N GLU A 2 -14.28 -14.82 6.40
CA GLU A 2 -13.32 -15.78 7.01
C GLU A 2 -11.87 -15.76 6.49
N LYS A 3 -11.65 -15.48 5.19
CA LYS A 3 -10.29 -15.41 4.61
C LYS A 3 -9.49 -14.18 5.10
N LYS A 4 -10.18 -13.07 5.38
CA LYS A 4 -9.59 -11.79 5.84
C LYS A 4 -8.90 -11.96 7.20
N SER A 5 -9.64 -12.53 8.16
CA SER A 5 -9.13 -12.80 9.51
C SER A 5 -8.02 -13.86 9.50
N ARG A 6 -8.10 -14.86 8.61
CA ARG A 6 -7.08 -15.92 8.50
C ARG A 6 -5.73 -15.39 8.02
N GLY A 7 -5.72 -14.56 6.98
CA GLY A 7 -4.49 -13.95 6.46
C GLY A 7 -3.81 -13.06 7.50
N LEU A 8 -4.58 -12.18 8.14
CA LEU A 8 -4.06 -11.26 9.14
C LEU A 8 -3.51 -11.99 10.37
N ARG A 9 -4.26 -12.97 10.91
CA ARG A 9 -3.78 -13.80 12.02
C ARG A 9 -2.47 -14.52 11.68
N ARG A 10 -2.34 -14.98 10.44
CA ARG A 10 -1.13 -15.65 9.98
C ARG A 10 0.04 -14.68 9.87
N ILE A 11 -0.16 -13.47 9.34
CA ILE A 11 0.87 -12.42 9.34
C ILE A 11 1.30 -12.11 10.77
N ILE A 12 0.36 -11.87 11.69
CA ILE A 12 0.67 -11.57 13.11
C ILE A 12 1.51 -12.68 13.75
N LYS A 13 1.23 -13.95 13.42
CA LYS A 13 1.96 -15.10 13.95
C LYS A 13 3.36 -15.28 13.34
N GLU A 14 3.54 -14.94 12.06
CA GLU A 14 4.76 -15.25 11.30
C GLU A 14 5.72 -14.07 11.12
N VAL A 15 5.24 -12.84 11.34
CA VAL A 15 6.05 -11.64 11.16
C VAL A 15 7.14 -11.57 12.22
N ASP A 16 8.35 -11.33 11.76
CA ASP A 16 9.50 -11.04 12.60
C ASP A 16 9.31 -9.69 13.27
N ARG A 17 9.56 -9.63 14.59
CA ARG A 17 9.38 -8.40 15.37
C ARG A 17 10.18 -7.23 14.79
N SER A 18 11.42 -7.46 14.34
CA SER A 18 12.26 -6.42 13.77
C SER A 18 11.73 -5.93 12.41
N ALA A 19 11.09 -6.80 11.61
CA ALA A 19 10.41 -6.37 10.39
C ALA A 19 9.21 -5.47 10.70
N LEU A 20 8.43 -5.79 11.73
CA LEU A 20 7.30 -4.97 12.16
C LEU A 20 7.76 -3.60 12.72
N GLU A 21 8.80 -3.59 13.55
CA GLU A 21 9.38 -2.35 14.09
C GLU A 21 9.97 -1.47 12.98
N SER A 22 10.70 -2.07 12.03
CA SER A 22 11.20 -1.40 10.83
C SER A 22 10.06 -0.84 9.97
N TYR A 23 9.00 -1.61 9.76
CA TYR A 23 7.81 -1.16 9.03
C TYR A 23 7.18 0.06 9.69
N ASN A 24 6.93 -0.01 11.00
CA ASN A 24 6.28 1.08 11.74
C ASN A 24 7.14 2.35 11.71
N SER A 25 8.43 2.23 12.02
CA SER A 25 9.36 3.37 12.06
C SER A 25 9.54 4.04 10.69
N HIS A 26 9.64 3.27 9.61
CA HIS A 26 9.81 3.82 8.26
C HIS A 26 8.57 4.51 7.71
N ASN A 27 7.38 4.18 8.24
CA ASN A 27 6.11 4.69 7.74
C ASN A 27 5.50 5.78 8.65
N MET A 28 6.24 6.28 9.64
CA MET A 28 5.81 7.43 10.47
C MET A 28 5.77 8.75 9.69
N LYS A 29 6.47 8.82 8.55
CA LYS A 29 6.54 9.99 7.68
C LYS A 29 6.34 9.57 6.22
N ARG A 30 5.80 10.48 5.42
CA ARG A 30 5.67 10.27 3.97
C ARG A 30 7.03 10.46 3.30
N HIS A 31 7.23 9.71 2.22
CA HIS A 31 8.45 9.75 1.42
C HIS A 31 8.09 9.75 -0.05
N PRO A 32 8.73 10.60 -0.89
CA PRO A 32 8.54 10.56 -2.32
C PRO A 32 8.88 9.19 -2.91
N LEU A 33 8.01 8.69 -3.77
CA LEU A 33 8.30 7.51 -4.57
C LEU A 33 9.08 7.90 -5.81
N THR A 34 10.01 7.04 -6.22
CA THR A 34 10.70 7.12 -7.50
C THR A 34 10.37 5.90 -8.34
N LEU A 35 10.18 6.08 -9.64
CA LEU A 35 9.93 4.97 -10.58
C LEU A 35 11.25 4.34 -11.00
N SER A 36 11.84 3.56 -10.10
CA SER A 36 13.08 2.82 -10.36
C SER A 36 12.86 1.46 -11.04
N PHE A 37 11.60 1.06 -11.23
CA PHE A 37 11.23 -0.24 -11.79
C PHE A 37 10.62 -0.12 -13.18
N LYS A 38 10.99 -1.04 -14.08
CA LYS A 38 10.29 -1.25 -15.34
C LYS A 38 9.00 -2.01 -15.07
N LEU A 39 7.90 -1.28 -14.97
CA LEU A 39 6.57 -1.86 -14.80
C LEU A 39 6.00 -2.27 -16.17
N LYS A 40 5.27 -3.39 -16.22
CA LYS A 40 4.54 -3.82 -17.43
C LYS A 40 3.29 -2.98 -17.70
N THR A 41 2.95 -2.08 -16.77
CA THR A 41 1.82 -1.16 -16.85
C THR A 41 2.31 0.27 -16.78
N LYS A 42 1.58 1.19 -17.39
CA LYS A 42 1.80 2.62 -17.22
C LYS A 42 1.54 3.00 -15.76
N ALA A 43 2.52 3.63 -15.12
CA ALA A 43 2.40 4.21 -13.80
C ALA A 43 2.74 5.69 -13.88
N ILE A 44 1.93 6.52 -13.23
CA ILE A 44 2.15 7.96 -13.13
C ILE A 44 2.35 8.25 -11.65
N LEU A 45 3.49 8.85 -11.30
CA LEU A 45 3.69 9.37 -9.96
C LEU A 45 2.91 10.67 -9.83
N VAL A 46 2.17 10.79 -8.75
CA VAL A 46 1.44 12.01 -8.39
C VAL A 46 2.05 12.60 -7.12
N HIS A 47 1.98 13.93 -7.00
CA HIS A 47 2.47 14.63 -5.82
C HIS A 47 1.47 14.49 -4.67
N ASP A 48 1.96 14.44 -3.43
CA ASP A 48 1.13 14.33 -2.22
C ASP A 48 0.05 15.42 -2.14
N GLN A 49 0.33 16.60 -2.70
CA GLN A 49 -0.61 17.72 -2.77
C GLN A 49 -1.91 17.36 -3.51
N LEU A 50 -1.82 16.55 -4.57
CA LEU A 50 -3.01 16.07 -5.27
C LEU A 50 -3.85 15.17 -4.36
N VAL A 51 -3.20 14.30 -3.59
CA VAL A 51 -3.88 13.36 -2.69
C VAL A 51 -4.56 14.11 -1.54
N GLU A 52 -3.91 15.12 -0.97
CA GLU A 52 -4.53 15.99 0.02
C GLU A 52 -5.70 16.79 -0.58
N GLN A 53 -5.55 17.34 -1.78
CA GLN A 53 -6.64 18.05 -2.45
C GLN A 53 -7.88 17.17 -2.65
N ILE A 54 -7.71 15.93 -3.13
CA ILE A 54 -8.82 14.97 -3.30
C ILE A 54 -9.54 14.74 -1.97
N ARG A 55 -8.78 14.62 -0.87
CA ARG A 55 -9.31 14.40 0.47
C ARG A 55 -10.03 15.63 1.00
N GLU A 56 -9.44 16.81 0.85
CA GLU A 56 -10.02 18.09 1.27
C GLU A 56 -11.32 18.39 0.53
N ASP A 57 -11.32 18.21 -0.79
CA ASP A 57 -12.52 18.38 -1.64
C ASP A 57 -13.66 17.52 -1.13
N TYR A 58 -13.42 16.24 -0.84
CA TYR A 58 -14.42 15.38 -0.22
C TYR A 58 -14.93 15.91 1.12
N THR A 59 -14.04 16.29 2.04
CA THR A 59 -14.47 16.80 3.36
C THR A 59 -15.27 18.11 3.26
N SER A 60 -15.09 18.86 2.15
CA SER A 60 -15.86 20.06 1.84
C SER A 60 -17.15 19.79 1.04
N GLY A 61 -17.50 18.52 0.80
CA GLY A 61 -18.70 18.11 0.08
C GLY A 61 -18.58 18.09 -1.45
N LYS A 62 -17.37 18.23 -2.00
CA LYS A 62 -17.09 18.09 -3.43
C LYS A 62 -16.63 16.67 -3.76
N ASP A 63 -16.86 16.21 -4.98
CA ASP A 63 -16.28 14.94 -5.42
C ASP A 63 -14.84 15.14 -5.92
N GLY A 64 -13.87 15.11 -4.99
CA GLY A 64 -12.44 15.17 -5.34
C GLY A 64 -11.98 14.03 -6.25
N TRP A 65 -12.71 12.90 -6.27
CA TRP A 65 -12.42 11.78 -7.17
C TRP A 65 -12.87 12.06 -8.60
N GLU A 66 -13.92 12.86 -8.79
CA GLU A 66 -14.34 13.30 -10.13
C GLU A 66 -13.21 14.08 -10.82
N GLU A 67 -12.59 15.03 -10.12
CA GLU A 67 -11.45 15.80 -10.65
C GLU A 67 -10.21 14.93 -10.89
N PHE A 68 -9.94 13.95 -10.00
CA PHE A 68 -8.90 12.96 -10.23
C PHE A 68 -9.14 12.18 -11.54
N HIS A 69 -10.37 11.68 -11.75
CA HIS A 69 -10.71 10.90 -12.94
C HIS A 69 -10.78 11.76 -14.20
N LYS A 70 -11.14 13.05 -14.12
CA LYS A 70 -11.01 14.00 -15.25
C LYS A 70 -9.54 14.19 -15.66
N LYS A 71 -8.64 14.31 -14.69
CA LYS A 71 -7.20 14.50 -14.95
C LYS A 71 -6.52 13.21 -15.39
N PHE A 72 -6.98 12.06 -14.91
CA PHE A 72 -6.43 10.75 -15.19
C PHE A 72 -7.51 9.75 -15.65
N PRO A 73 -8.14 9.95 -16.82
CA PRO A 73 -9.32 9.18 -17.24
C PRO A 73 -9.06 7.69 -17.51
N GLN A 74 -7.79 7.30 -17.68
CA GLN A 74 -7.39 5.91 -17.86
C GLN A 74 -6.97 5.23 -16.55
N SER A 75 -6.87 5.98 -15.44
CA SER A 75 -6.46 5.45 -14.15
C SER A 75 -7.66 4.83 -13.44
N LYS A 76 -7.56 3.53 -13.13
CA LYS A 76 -8.59 2.83 -12.35
C LYS A 76 -8.47 3.08 -10.85
N TYR A 77 -7.24 3.26 -10.37
CA TYR A 77 -6.94 3.36 -8.95
C TYR A 77 -5.80 4.35 -8.71
N LEU A 78 -5.87 5.04 -7.59
CA LEU A 78 -4.73 5.61 -6.91
C LEU A 78 -4.10 4.51 -6.03
N LEU A 79 -2.78 4.34 -6.15
CA LEU A 79 -2.01 3.40 -5.34
C LEU A 79 -1.11 4.16 -4.38
N THR A 80 -1.20 3.83 -3.10
CA THR A 80 -0.25 4.29 -2.08
C THR A 80 0.52 3.08 -1.55
N LEU A 81 1.85 3.18 -1.55
CA LEU A 81 2.74 2.11 -1.08
C LEU A 81 3.35 2.52 0.25
N SER A 82 3.40 1.58 1.20
CA SER A 82 4.25 1.77 2.36
C SER A 82 5.72 1.65 1.96
N ARG A 83 6.60 2.22 2.79
CA ARG A 83 7.98 1.77 2.85
C ARG A 83 8.03 0.34 3.38
N VAL A 84 9.06 -0.39 2.95
CA VAL A 84 9.29 -1.78 3.35
C VAL A 84 9.91 -1.81 4.75
N GLY A 85 9.36 -2.67 5.61
CA GLY A 85 10.02 -3.09 6.85
C GLY A 85 10.77 -4.39 6.62
N PHE A 86 12.09 -4.39 6.82
CA PHE A 86 12.90 -5.60 6.72
C PHE A 86 13.24 -6.12 8.11
N ASN A 87 13.34 -7.43 8.27
CA ASN A 87 13.95 -7.99 9.47
C ASN A 87 15.47 -7.84 9.44
N GLN A 88 16.12 -8.01 10.59
CA GLN A 88 17.58 -7.91 10.72
C GLN A 88 18.35 -8.86 9.79
N ALA A 89 17.82 -10.07 9.56
CA ALA A 89 18.42 -11.06 8.68
C ALA A 89 18.25 -10.73 7.17
N MET A 90 17.46 -9.70 6.82
CA MET A 90 17.19 -9.28 5.45
C MET A 90 16.61 -10.41 4.56
N ASP A 91 15.86 -11.33 5.18
CA ASP A 91 15.22 -12.49 4.54
C ASP A 91 13.69 -12.48 4.68
N GLN A 92 13.14 -11.55 5.46
CA GLN A 92 11.71 -11.29 5.61
C GLN A 92 11.41 -9.81 5.40
N ALA A 93 10.28 -9.51 4.76
CA ALA A 93 9.84 -8.15 4.53
C ALA A 93 8.33 -7.99 4.74
N LEU A 94 7.93 -6.83 5.27
CA LEU A 94 6.54 -6.42 5.42
C LEU A 94 6.29 -5.14 4.60
N VAL A 95 5.22 -5.13 3.80
CA VAL A 95 4.83 -3.98 2.97
C VAL A 95 3.31 -3.94 2.85
N SER A 96 2.73 -2.74 2.81
CA SER A 96 1.32 -2.56 2.51
C SER A 96 1.10 -1.78 1.23
N VAL A 97 -0.01 -2.09 0.57
CA VAL A 97 -0.51 -1.41 -0.61
C VAL A 97 -1.93 -0.97 -0.32
N ILE A 98 -2.17 0.32 -0.50
CA ILE A 98 -3.50 0.92 -0.43
C ILE A 98 -3.96 1.16 -1.86
N THR A 99 -5.14 0.67 -2.20
CA THR A 99 -5.82 0.89 -3.47
C THR A 99 -7.06 1.71 -3.22
N GLN A 100 -7.26 2.81 -3.94
CA GLN A 100 -8.47 3.63 -3.86
C GLN A 100 -8.94 4.00 -5.27
N ALA A 101 -10.21 3.72 -5.57
CA ALA A 101 -10.90 4.19 -6.78
C ALA A 101 -11.84 5.36 -6.47
N ARG A 102 -12.40 5.35 -5.27
CA ARG A 102 -13.24 6.36 -4.64
C ARG A 102 -12.98 6.35 -3.14
N ILE A 103 -13.55 7.29 -2.41
CA ILE A 103 -13.37 7.34 -0.95
C ILE A 103 -14.00 6.16 -0.20
N THR A 104 -15.11 5.64 -0.72
CA THR A 104 -15.81 4.44 -0.22
C THR A 104 -15.52 3.22 -1.09
N GLU A 105 -14.49 3.27 -1.92
CA GLU A 105 -14.14 2.16 -2.79
C GLU A 105 -12.62 2.01 -2.79
N GLY A 106 -12.17 1.21 -1.84
CA GLY A 106 -10.76 1.01 -1.62
C GLY A 106 -10.45 -0.06 -0.60
N GLY A 107 -9.17 -0.25 -0.35
CA GLY A 107 -8.72 -1.21 0.62
C GLY A 107 -7.22 -1.19 0.81
N THR A 108 -6.81 -1.73 1.96
CA THR A 108 -5.39 -1.88 2.30
C THR A 108 -5.07 -3.37 2.35
N THR A 109 -4.07 -3.79 1.58
CA THR A 109 -3.52 -5.14 1.62
C THR A 109 -2.13 -5.11 2.22
N LEU A 110 -1.92 -5.90 3.27
CA LEU A 110 -0.62 -6.14 3.89
C LEU A 110 -0.02 -7.42 3.31
N TYR A 111 1.27 -7.38 2.94
CA TYR A 111 2.02 -8.49 2.39
C TYR A 111 3.20 -8.83 3.29
N LEU A 112 3.29 -10.10 3.67
CA LEU A 112 4.47 -10.70 4.29
C LEU A 112 5.24 -11.47 3.22
N LEU A 113 6.48 -11.07 2.98
CA LEU A 113 7.37 -11.66 2.00
C LEU A 113 8.51 -12.41 2.69
N ARG A 114 9.01 -13.45 2.02
CA ARG A 114 10.31 -14.06 2.36
C ARG A 114 11.20 -14.17 1.15
N LYS A 115 12.50 -14.07 1.40
CA LYS A 115 13.55 -14.32 0.43
C LYS A 115 13.84 -15.83 0.40
N ILE A 116 13.59 -16.46 -0.74
CA ILE A 116 13.83 -17.89 -0.96
C ILE A 116 14.76 -18.01 -2.17
N SER A 117 15.94 -18.57 -1.96
CA SER A 117 16.98 -18.71 -3.00
C SER A 117 17.28 -17.35 -3.66
N GLY A 118 17.43 -16.30 -2.86
CA GLY A 118 17.73 -14.95 -3.33
C GLY A 118 16.52 -14.15 -3.85
N VAL A 119 15.36 -14.77 -4.05
CA VAL A 119 14.18 -14.14 -4.66
C VAL A 119 13.10 -13.87 -3.60
N TRP A 120 12.57 -12.65 -3.56
CA TRP A 120 11.44 -12.29 -2.71
C TRP A 120 10.15 -12.91 -3.23
N LYS A 121 9.44 -13.63 -2.36
CA LYS A 121 8.14 -14.26 -2.65
C LYS A 121 7.12 -13.84 -1.60
N VAL A 122 5.91 -13.55 -2.04
CA VAL A 122 4.77 -13.35 -1.14
C VAL A 122 4.50 -14.68 -0.43
N ARG A 123 4.59 -14.67 0.90
CA ARG A 123 4.23 -15.82 1.73
C ARG A 123 2.76 -15.77 2.14
N VAL A 124 2.32 -14.59 2.58
CA VAL A 124 0.96 -14.35 3.06
C VAL A 124 0.56 -12.93 2.65
N SER A 125 -0.70 -12.77 2.27
CA SER A 125 -1.33 -11.46 2.15
C SER A 125 -2.60 -11.41 2.98
N ALA A 126 -2.95 -10.22 3.45
CA ALA A 126 -4.17 -9.99 4.20
C ALA A 126 -4.75 -8.62 3.84
N ILE A 127 -6.04 -8.59 3.51
CA ILE A 127 -6.77 -7.33 3.46
C ILE A 127 -6.99 -6.90 4.92
N VAL A 128 -6.52 -5.72 5.29
CA VAL A 128 -6.67 -5.19 6.65
C VAL A 128 -7.85 -4.22 6.73
N ASP A 129 -8.11 -3.46 5.67
CA ASP A 129 -9.21 -2.51 5.59
C ASP A 129 -9.93 -2.56 4.23
N MET A 130 -11.23 -2.29 4.22
CA MET A 130 -12.04 -2.03 3.02
C MET A 130 -12.92 -0.82 3.34
N SER A 131 -12.68 0.28 2.63
CA SER A 131 -13.53 1.48 2.65
C SER A 131 -14.69 1.31 1.69
#